data_AF-A0A5S9MBI5-F1
#
_entry.id   AF-A0A5S9MBI5-F1
#
_cell.length_a   1.000
_cell.length_b   1.000
_cell.length_c   1.000
_cell.angle_alpha   90.00
_cell.angle_beta   90.00
_cell.angle_gamma   90.00
#
_symmetry.space_group_name_H-M   'P 1'
#
loop_
_entity.id
_entity.type
_entity.pdbx_description
1 polymer ?
#
loop_
_entity_poly.entity_id
_entity_poly.type
_entity_poly.pdbx_seq_one_letter_code
_entity_poly.pdbx_strand_id
1 'polypeptide(L)' 'MYAAQLKQQMIKDIPNFDELIQNGSFAPIKEWLTKHVHQHGKRKKPSEIIQDATGEELNVQYLIDYLTDKYTKLYLS' A
#
# COMPACT_ATOMS: atom_id res chain seq x y z
N MET A 1 -3.58 -8.41 3.62
CA MET A 1 -4.30 -7.31 4.30
C MET A 1 -3.42 -6.06 4.35
N TYR A 2 -2.33 -6.06 5.13
CA TYR A 2 -1.40 -4.91 5.24
C TYR A 2 -0.96 -4.32 3.89
N ALA A 3 -0.51 -5.15 2.95
CA ALA A 3 -0.07 -4.67 1.65
C ALA A 3 -1.17 -3.93 0.86
N ALA A 4 -2.44 -4.33 0.99
CA ALA A 4 -3.55 -3.68 0.29
C ALA A 4 -3.85 -2.30 0.87
N GLN A 5 -3.87 -2.19 2.20
CA GLN A 5 -4.06 -0.92 2.91
C GLN A 5 -2.88 0.04 2.70
N LEU A 6 -1.64 -0.46 2.79
CA LEU A 6 -0.44 0.32 2.49
C LEU A 6 -0.42 0.80 1.03
N LYS A 7 -0.78 -0.07 0.07
CA LYS A 7 -0.90 0.32 -1.33
C LYS A 7 -1.93 1.44 -1.50
N GLN A 8 -3.09 1.35 -0.84
CA GLN A 8 -4.14 2.35 -0.96
C GLN A 8 -3.71 3.72 -0.43
N GLN A 9 -2.95 3.78 0.66
CA GLN A 9 -2.39 5.05 1.11
C GLN A 9 -1.24 5.52 0.19
N MET A 10 -0.36 4.61 -0.24
CA MET A 10 0.77 4.93 -1.11
C MET A 10 0.33 5.57 -2.44
N ILE A 11 -0.76 5.10 -3.06
CA ILE A 11 -1.26 5.70 -4.31
C ILE A 11 -1.83 7.11 -4.12
N LYS A 12 -2.25 7.48 -2.90
CA LYS A 12 -2.65 8.87 -2.59
C LYS A 12 -1.41 9.76 -2.48
N ASP A 13 -0.36 9.25 -1.84
CA ASP A 13 0.90 9.99 -1.62
C ASP A 13 1.78 10.03 -2.88
N ILE A 14 1.62 9.06 -3.78
CA ILE A 14 2.33 8.92 -5.07
C ILE A 14 1.29 8.77 -6.19
N PRO A 15 0.67 9.88 -6.65
CA PRO A 15 -0.42 9.82 -7.64
C PRO A 15 -0.04 9.20 -8.98
N ASN A 16 1.25 9.23 -9.35
CA ASN A 16 1.79 8.62 -10.57
C ASN A 16 2.32 7.19 -10.37
N PHE A 17 1.83 6.47 -9.36
CA PHE A 17 2.28 5.12 -9.02
C PHE A 17 2.32 4.17 -10.23
N ASP A 18 1.24 4.11 -11.03
CA ASP A 18 1.17 3.17 -12.15
C ASP A 18 2.19 3.52 -13.27
N GLU A 19 2.45 4.81 -13.51
CA GLU A 19 3.49 5.25 -14.46
C GLU A 19 4.88 4.86 -13.99
N LEU A 20 5.16 4.98 -12.69
CA LEU A 20 6.44 4.55 -12.12
C LEU A 20 6.65 3.04 -12.30
N ILE A 21 5.60 2.23 -12.09
CA ILE A 21 5.66 0.79 -12.32
C ILE A 21 5.92 0.48 -13.80
N GLN A 22 5.19 1.13 -14.72
CA GLN A 22 5.36 0.93 -16.17
C GLN A 22 6.77 1.27 -16.64
N ASN A 23 7.38 2.31 -16.07
CA ASN A 23 8.73 2.77 -16.42
C ASN A 23 9.85 2.03 -15.66
N GLY A 24 9.53 1.07 -14.78
CA GLY A 24 10.52 0.37 -13.95
C GLY A 24 11.18 1.25 -12.87
N SER A 25 10.59 2.40 -12.57
CA SER A 25 11.11 3.40 -11.63
C SER A 25 10.64 3.12 -10.20
N PHE A 26 11.27 2.14 -9.54
CA PHE A 26 10.84 1.69 -8.21
C PHE A 26 11.40 2.50 -7.02
N ALA A 27 12.33 3.43 -7.25
CA ALA A 27 12.97 4.19 -6.17
C ALA A 27 11.96 4.95 -5.28
N PRO A 28 10.97 5.70 -5.83
CA PRO A 28 10.00 6.41 -5.00
C PRO A 28 9.14 5.47 -4.14
N ILE A 29 8.77 4.31 -4.67
CA ILE A 29 7.99 3.29 -3.96
C ILE A 29 8.81 2.70 -2.80
N LYS A 30 10.08 2.39 -3.05
CA LYS A 30 11.00 1.88 -2.03
C LYS A 30 11.23 2.92 -0.93
N GLU A 31 11.41 4.18 -1.30
CA GLU A 31 11.60 5.28 -0.35
C GLU A 31 10.38 5.46 0.54
N TRP A 32 9.18 5.44 -0.03
CA TRP A 32 7.93 5.48 0.74
C TRP A 32 7.85 4.32 1.73
N LEU A 33 8.06 3.07 1.27
CA LEU A 33 8.05 1.90 2.17
C LEU A 33 9.14 2.00 3.25
N THR A 34 10.30 2.59 2.92
CA THR A 34 11.37 2.77 3.89
C THR A 34 10.99 3.77 4.96
N LYS A 35 10.41 4.90 4.56
CA LYS A 35 9.94 5.95 5.47
C LYS A 35 8.77 5.48 6.34
N HIS A 36 7.80 4.77 5.78
CA HIS A 36 6.58 4.43 6.51
C HIS A 36 6.68 3.08 7.24
N VAL A 37 7.60 2.19 6.85
CA VAL A 37 7.71 0.83 7.41
C VAL A 37 9.15 0.47 7.79
N HIS A 38 10.07 0.38 6.82
CA HIS A 38 11.35 -0.31 7.05
C HIS A 38 12.24 0.37 8.09
N GLN A 39 12.28 1.70 8.14
CA GLN A 39 13.15 2.44 9.06
C GLN A 39 12.83 2.17 10.55
N HIS A 40 11.61 1.72 10.84
CA HIS A 40 11.17 1.46 12.21
C HIS A 40 11.66 0.11 12.73
N GLY A 41 11.98 -0.86 11.87
CA GLY A 41 12.40 -2.20 12.28
C GLY A 41 11.43 -2.80 13.31
N LYS A 42 11.96 -3.24 14.46
CA LYS A 42 11.16 -3.71 15.61
C LYS A 42 10.87 -2.64 16.67
N ARG A 43 11.15 -1.36 16.40
CA ARG A 43 10.93 -0.26 17.37
C ARG A 43 9.45 0.11 17.52
N LYS A 44 8.59 -0.30 16.58
CA LYS A 44 7.14 -0.13 16.62
C LYS A 44 6.45 -1.48 16.44
N LYS A 45 5.29 -1.65 17.07
CA LYS A 45 4.40 -2.78 16.84
C LYS A 45 3.78 -2.68 15.44
N PRO A 46 3.36 -3.80 14.83
CA PRO A 46 2.70 -3.78 13.52
C PRO A 46 1.45 -2.88 13.46
N SER A 47 0.66 -2.83 14.53
CA SER A 47 -0.52 -1.96 14.62
C SER A 47 -0.15 -0.48 14.58
N GLU A 48 0.92 -0.08 15.28
CA GLU A 48 1.42 1.30 15.27
C GLU A 48 1.97 1.68 13.90
N ILE A 49 2.69 0.79 13.23
CA ILE A 49 3.21 1.04 11.87
C ILE A 49 2.06 1.33 10.90
N ILE A 50 0.98 0.57 10.95
CA ILE A 50 -0.16 0.77 10.05
C ILE A 50 -0.95 2.02 10.37
N GLN A 51 -1.21 2.27 11.65
CA GLN A 51 -1.87 3.50 12.09
C GLN A 51 -1.07 4.73 11.64
N ASP A 52 0.24 4.72 11.82
CA ASP A 52 1.12 5.84 11.43
C ASP A 52 1.25 5.98 9.90
N ALA A 53 1.29 4.86 9.17
CA ALA A 53 1.46 4.86 7.73
C ALA A 53 0.18 5.21 6.97
N THR A 54 -1.00 4.82 7.49
CA THR A 54 -2.28 4.89 6.76
C THR A 54 -3.32 5.77 7.43
N GLY A 55 -3.09 6.20 8.68
CA GLY A 55 -4.02 7.04 9.43
C GLY A 55 -5.14 6.26 10.12
N GLU A 56 -5.20 4.94 9.99
CA GLU A 56 -6.24 4.09 10.58
C GLU A 56 -5.70 2.71 10.97
N GLU A 57 -6.48 1.99 11.78
CA GLU A 57 -6.16 0.62 12.18
C GLU A 57 -6.25 -0.36 11.00
N LEU A 58 -5.78 -1.60 11.20
CA LEU A 58 -5.84 -2.62 10.17
C LEU A 58 -7.29 -2.89 9.73
N ASN A 59 -7.58 -2.65 8.45
CA ASN A 59 -8.90 -2.83 7.87
C ASN A 59 -8.87 -3.87 6.75
N VAL A 60 -9.67 -4.94 6.89
CA VAL A 60 -9.74 -6.03 5.91
C VAL A 60 -10.38 -5.60 4.60
N GLN A 61 -11.21 -4.54 4.61
CA GLN A 61 -11.96 -4.08 3.46
C GLN A 61 -11.05 -3.76 2.28
N TYR A 62 -9.87 -3.17 2.52
CA TYR A 62 -8.89 -2.91 1.46
C TYR A 62 -8.45 -4.14 0.68
N LEU A 63 -8.31 -5.29 1.35
CA LEU A 63 -7.96 -6.53 0.66
C LEU A 63 -9.15 -7.06 -0.13
N ILE A 64 -10.36 -7.00 0.44
CA ILE A 64 -11.59 -7.42 -0.23
C ILE A 64 -11.79 -6.59 -1.50
N ASP A 65 -11.68 -5.27 -1.40
CA ASP A 65 -11.84 -4.34 -2.53
C ASP A 65 -10.78 -4.59 -3.60
N TYR A 66 -9.50 -4.72 -3.20
CA TYR A 66 -8.41 -5.01 -4.13
C TYR A 66 -8.65 -6.30 -4.93
N LEU A 67 -9.03 -7.39 -4.25
CA LEU A 67 -9.27 -8.67 -4.92
C LEU A 67 -10.53 -8.61 -5.78
N THR A 68 -11.61 -8.04 -5.24
CA THR A 68 -12.88 -7.91 -5.95
C THR A 68 -12.69 -7.12 -7.25
N ASP A 69 -12.15 -5.90 -7.16
CA ASP A 69 -11.92 -5.05 -8.33
C ASP A 69 -10.99 -5.71 -9.36
N LYS A 70 -9.89 -6.32 -8.91
CA LYS A 70 -8.94 -6.96 -9.82
C LYS A 70 -9.56 -8.13 -10.57
N TYR A 71 -10.28 -9.01 -9.89
CA TYR A 71 -10.77 -10.25 -10.49
C TYR A 71 -12.10 -10.04 -11.25
N THR A 72 -12.96 -9.10 -10.84
CA THR A 72 -14.15 -8.76 -11.62
C THR A 72 -13.76 -8.16 -12.98
N LYS A 73 -12.77 -7.26 -13.03
CA LYS A 73 -12.25 -6.67 -14.27
C LYS A 73 -11.60 -7.67 -15.23
N LEU A 74 -11.09 -8.79 -14.73
CA LEU A 74 -10.41 -9.80 -15.56
C LEU A 74 -11.36 -10.87 -16.11
N TYR A 75 -12.42 -11.20 -15.39
CA TYR A 75 -13.25 -12.38 -15.68
C TYR A 75 -14.74 -12.09 -15.87
N LEU A 76 -15.22 -10.95 -15.35
CA LEU A 76 -16.62 -10.52 -15.45
C LEU A 76 -16.77 -9.26 -16.31
N SER A 77 -15.73 -8.93 -17.09
CA SER A 77 -15.71 -7.85 -18.08
C SER A 77 -16.48 -8.20 -19.34
#